data_AF-A0A1Y1JRH5-F1
#
_entry.id   AF-A0A1Y1JRH5-F1
#
_cell.length_a   1.000
_cell.length_b   1.000
_cell.length_c   1.000
_cell.angle_alpha   90.00
_cell.angle_beta   90.00
_cell.angle_gamma   90.00
#
_symmetry.space_group_name_H-M   'P 1'
#
loop_
_entity.id
_entity.type
_entity.pdbx_description
1 polymer ?
#
loop_
_entity_poly.entity_id
_entity_poly.type
_entity_poly.pdbx_seq_one_letter_code
_entity_poly.pdbx_strand_id
1 'polypeptide(L)'
;MLKFLIYIIGKYEKIYSLFPKCKQYMKDEASTFTSSYNNECSQIKVKFSDITDSNVLNICHKSINFLFQIFTSPDDSLKNVAVQYLYYWINQKEQTKVVDITRINEFYKELISIVKKNILSFEYYNIYLEYDIDDLQIINDIYNIITSIKNIIQSDNINCDGKEKHCAKECEERYNRLYNICKDKHNTDLCNELKNIRKKLHDHNIINKYNISIPEMISYLERQDIILPILIPIVITLLVSCLLFYIYKVNNKYIYLPNNEIFTPHGTLLQYAVKSIRNKFKNTYKVLDTKHSYENYDNSWETGYNVLYNSA
;
A
#
# COMPACT_ATOMS: atom_id res chain seq x y z
N MET A 1 8.36 26.74 -2.33
CA MET A 1 8.65 26.34 -0.93
C MET A 1 7.65 27.11 -0.07
N LEU A 2 6.48 26.63 0.34
CA LEU A 2 6.03 25.35 0.89
C LEU A 2 4.48 25.31 0.80
N LYS A 3 3.87 24.11 0.98
CA LYS A 3 2.42 23.77 1.00
C LYS A 3 1.85 23.14 -0.27
N PHE A 4 2.44 22.04 -0.70
CA PHE A 4 1.66 20.90 -1.16
C PHE A 4 1.54 19.91 0.01
N LEU A 5 0.65 20.22 0.96
CA LEU A 5 0.11 19.21 1.86
C LEU A 5 -1.14 18.66 1.17
N ILE A 6 -0.95 17.80 0.17
CA ILE A 6 -2.00 16.84 -0.16
C ILE A 6 -1.94 15.84 0.97
N TYR A 7 -2.75 16.09 2.01
CA TYR A 7 -3.03 15.09 3.02
C TYR A 7 -3.77 13.96 2.29
N ILE A 8 -3.05 12.89 1.97
CA ILE A 8 -3.68 11.66 1.50
C ILE A 8 -4.56 11.20 2.65
N ILE A 9 -5.86 11.41 2.53
CA ILE A 9 -6.84 10.89 3.48
C ILE A 9 -6.68 9.37 3.50
N GLY A 10 -6.27 8.83 4.64
CA GLY A 10 -6.06 7.39 4.80
C GLY A 10 -7.35 6.59 4.57
N LYS A 11 -7.20 5.33 4.13
CA LYS A 11 -8.33 4.39 3.93
C LYS A 11 -9.30 4.40 5.12
N TYR A 12 -8.77 4.32 6.35
CA TYR A 12 -9.56 4.29 7.58
C TYR A 12 -10.27 5.62 7.87
N GLU A 13 -9.59 6.75 7.64
CA GLU A 13 -10.18 8.08 7.81
C GLU A 13 -11.39 8.32 6.94
N LYS A 14 -11.33 7.88 5.68
CA LYS A 14 -12.47 7.94 4.79
C LYS A 14 -13.66 7.14 5.36
N ILE A 15 -13.42 5.94 5.89
CA ILE A 15 -14.47 5.08 6.45
C ILE A 15 -15.12 5.74 7.67
N TYR A 16 -14.35 6.07 8.70
CA TYR A 16 -14.93 6.54 9.95
C TYR A 16 -15.50 7.95 9.87
N SER A 17 -15.10 8.75 8.86
CA SER A 17 -15.68 10.08 8.62
C SER A 17 -17.18 10.02 8.27
N LEU A 18 -17.65 8.88 7.76
CA LEU A 18 -19.04 8.66 7.36
C LEU A 18 -19.90 8.06 8.50
N PHE A 19 -19.28 7.53 9.56
CA PHE A 19 -19.99 6.92 10.69
C PHE A 19 -21.01 7.87 11.38
N PRO A 20 -20.75 9.18 11.54
CA PRO A 20 -21.75 10.11 12.06
C PRO A 20 -23.03 10.16 11.20
N LYS A 21 -22.93 10.03 9.88
CA LYS A 21 -24.11 9.96 8.99
C LYS A 21 -24.85 8.64 9.16
N CYS A 22 -24.13 7.51 9.19
CA CYS A 22 -24.75 6.21 9.49
C CYS A 22 -25.48 6.20 10.84
N LYS A 23 -24.93 6.89 11.85
CA LYS A 23 -25.57 7.05 13.17
C LYS A 23 -26.93 7.74 13.11
N GLN A 24 -27.17 8.63 12.13
CA GLN A 24 -28.46 9.28 11.96
C GLN A 24 -29.53 8.26 11.52
N TYR A 25 -29.25 7.48 10.47
CA TYR A 25 -30.13 6.37 10.03
C TYR A 25 -30.37 5.33 11.14
N MET A 26 -29.36 5.06 11.97
CA MET A 26 -29.50 4.14 13.10
C MET A 26 -30.39 4.71 14.23
N LYS A 27 -30.58 6.02 14.33
CA LYS A 27 -31.46 6.63 15.35
C LYS A 27 -32.91 6.65 14.93
N ASP A 28 -33.20 6.68 13.63
CA ASP A 28 -34.56 6.78 13.11
C ASP A 28 -35.37 5.52 13.45
N GLU A 29 -36.46 5.71 14.20
CA GLU A 29 -37.39 4.63 14.54
C GLU A 29 -38.28 4.32 13.34
N ALA A 30 -38.05 3.19 12.66
CA ALA A 30 -39.01 2.66 11.71
C ALA A 30 -39.94 1.67 12.42
N SER A 31 -41.20 2.07 12.63
CA SER A 31 -42.22 1.27 13.30
C SER A 31 -42.89 0.22 12.40
N THR A 32 -42.62 0.20 11.10
CA THR A 32 -43.36 -0.64 10.12
C THR A 32 -42.56 -1.77 9.49
N PHE A 33 -41.22 -1.73 9.45
CA PHE A 33 -40.39 -2.78 8.82
C PHE A 33 -40.04 -3.96 9.75
N THR A 34 -40.29 -3.80 11.05
CA THR A 34 -39.89 -4.76 12.10
C THR A 34 -40.67 -6.07 12.06
N SER A 35 -41.90 -6.09 11.54
CA SER A 35 -42.75 -7.28 11.56
C SER A 35 -42.30 -8.39 10.59
N SER A 36 -41.69 -8.03 9.46
CA SER A 36 -41.30 -8.96 8.39
C SER A 36 -40.15 -9.89 8.76
N TYR A 37 -39.38 -9.59 9.80
CA TYR A 37 -38.18 -10.35 10.22
C TYR A 37 -38.32 -10.96 11.60
N ASN A 38 -39.54 -10.95 12.15
CA ASN A 38 -39.81 -11.46 13.50
C ASN A 38 -39.37 -12.92 13.66
N ASN A 39 -39.56 -13.76 12.63
CA ASN A 39 -39.21 -15.17 12.70
C ASN A 39 -37.68 -15.36 12.76
N GLU A 40 -36.95 -14.73 11.84
CA GLU A 40 -35.49 -14.78 11.78
C GLU A 40 -34.87 -14.19 13.04
N CYS A 41 -35.33 -13.02 13.47
CA CYS A 41 -34.83 -12.40 14.69
C CYS A 41 -35.19 -13.18 15.95
N SER A 42 -36.31 -13.90 15.97
CA SER A 42 -36.64 -14.83 17.07
C SER A 42 -35.69 -16.01 17.11
N GLN A 43 -35.28 -16.55 15.95
CA GLN A 43 -34.28 -17.62 15.89
C GLN A 43 -32.90 -17.13 16.38
N ILE A 44 -32.46 -15.94 15.95
CA ILE A 44 -31.25 -15.29 16.47
C ILE A 44 -31.35 -15.13 17.99
N LYS A 45 -32.47 -14.63 18.50
CA LYS A 45 -32.69 -14.42 19.95
C LYS A 45 -32.50 -15.73 20.74
N VAL A 46 -33.03 -16.84 20.25
CA VAL A 46 -32.87 -18.15 20.91
C VAL A 46 -31.41 -18.58 20.89
N LYS A 47 -30.72 -18.42 19.75
CA LYS A 47 -29.33 -18.84 19.57
C LYS A 47 -28.33 -18.01 20.37
N PHE A 48 -28.60 -16.73 20.57
CA PHE A 48 -27.67 -15.74 21.14
C PHE A 48 -28.22 -15.05 22.39
N SER A 49 -29.05 -15.75 23.15
CA SER A 49 -29.67 -15.26 24.39
C SER A 49 -28.65 -14.87 25.46
N ASP A 50 -27.43 -15.40 25.37
CA ASP A 50 -26.29 -15.18 26.24
C ASP A 50 -25.56 -13.85 26.00
N ILE A 51 -25.70 -13.25 24.81
CA ILE A 51 -24.95 -12.04 24.44
C ILE A 51 -25.49 -10.81 25.16
N THR A 52 -26.82 -10.65 25.33
CA THR A 52 -27.42 -9.38 25.79
C THR A 52 -28.55 -9.57 26.81
N ASP A 53 -28.54 -8.83 27.94
CA ASP A 53 -29.70 -8.80 28.88
C ASP A 53 -30.88 -7.96 28.34
N SER A 54 -30.64 -7.07 27.37
CA SER A 54 -31.67 -6.22 26.81
C SER A 54 -31.83 -6.43 25.29
N ASN A 55 -32.70 -7.38 24.98
CA ASN A 55 -33.45 -7.50 23.72
C ASN A 55 -32.61 -7.67 22.44
N VAL A 56 -31.87 -8.79 22.31
CA VAL A 56 -31.27 -9.32 21.05
C VAL A 56 -32.22 -9.13 19.86
N LEU A 57 -33.52 -9.35 20.07
CA LEU A 57 -34.57 -9.15 19.07
C LEU A 57 -34.61 -7.71 18.53
N ASN A 58 -34.53 -6.72 19.42
CA ASN A 58 -34.48 -5.31 19.04
C ASN A 58 -33.20 -4.96 18.29
N ILE A 59 -32.05 -5.49 18.73
CA ILE A 59 -30.77 -5.31 18.02
C ILE A 59 -30.88 -5.88 16.60
N CYS A 60 -31.43 -7.09 16.46
CA CYS A 60 -31.66 -7.72 15.16
C CYS A 60 -32.55 -6.87 14.25
N HIS A 61 -33.75 -6.51 14.70
CA HIS A 61 -34.69 -5.70 13.93
C HIS A 61 -34.09 -4.35 13.52
N LYS A 62 -33.43 -3.67 14.46
CA LYS A 62 -32.84 -2.36 14.24
C LYS A 62 -31.69 -2.40 13.24
N SER A 63 -30.85 -3.44 13.34
CA SER A 63 -29.75 -3.66 12.40
C SER A 63 -30.23 -3.94 10.98
N ILE A 64 -31.24 -4.79 10.85
CA ILE A 64 -31.89 -5.13 9.58
C ILE A 64 -32.51 -3.88 8.93
N ASN A 65 -33.29 -3.12 9.71
CA ASN A 65 -33.91 -1.89 9.22
C ASN A 65 -32.85 -0.85 8.80
N PHE A 66 -31.80 -0.67 9.60
CA PHE A 66 -30.69 0.23 9.27
C PHE A 66 -30.03 -0.11 7.93
N LEU A 67 -29.70 -1.39 7.71
CA LEU A 67 -29.11 -1.82 6.45
C LEU A 67 -30.07 -1.65 5.27
N PHE A 68 -31.35 -1.98 5.45
CA PHE A 68 -32.37 -1.75 4.42
C PHE A 68 -32.46 -0.27 4.01
N GLN A 69 -32.53 0.63 4.98
CA GLN A 69 -32.59 2.07 4.72
C GLN A 69 -31.35 2.58 3.97
N ILE A 70 -30.14 2.15 4.35
CA ILE A 70 -28.94 2.56 3.63
C ILE A 70 -28.89 1.97 2.22
N PHE A 71 -29.21 0.70 2.02
CA PHE A 71 -29.10 0.09 0.69
C PHE A 71 -30.16 0.59 -0.28
N THR A 72 -31.34 0.99 0.22
CA THR A 72 -32.38 1.66 -0.58
C THR A 72 -32.12 3.15 -0.77
N SER A 73 -31.18 3.75 -0.04
CA SER A 73 -30.78 5.16 -0.20
C SER A 73 -30.01 5.37 -1.50
N PRO A 74 -30.12 6.54 -2.15
CA PRO A 74 -29.30 6.90 -3.31
C PRO A 74 -27.82 7.15 -2.96
N ASP A 75 -27.46 7.28 -1.67
CA ASP A 75 -26.08 7.58 -1.27
C ASP A 75 -25.19 6.31 -1.22
N ASP A 76 -24.52 6.02 -2.34
CA ASP A 76 -23.58 4.90 -2.45
C ASP A 76 -22.37 5.01 -1.50
N SER A 77 -22.03 6.20 -1.01
CA SER A 77 -20.92 6.35 -0.06
C SER A 77 -21.23 5.68 1.28
N LEU A 78 -22.50 5.70 1.71
CA LEU A 78 -22.93 5.07 2.95
C LEU A 78 -23.01 3.55 2.83
N LYS A 79 -23.39 3.01 1.65
CA LYS A 79 -23.45 1.57 1.40
C LYS A 79 -22.10 0.90 1.66
N ASN A 80 -21.01 1.55 1.26
CA ASN A 80 -19.64 1.07 1.45
C ASN A 80 -19.17 1.01 2.91
N VAL A 81 -19.81 1.73 3.82
CA VAL A 81 -19.40 1.82 5.24
C VAL A 81 -20.46 1.29 6.22
N ALA A 82 -21.64 0.90 5.72
CA ALA A 82 -22.79 0.52 6.54
C ALA A 82 -22.49 -0.71 7.40
N VAL A 83 -21.87 -1.71 6.79
CA VAL A 83 -21.50 -2.99 7.41
C VAL A 83 -20.47 -2.76 8.53
N GLN A 84 -19.48 -1.91 8.28
CA GLN A 84 -18.46 -1.49 9.24
C GLN A 84 -19.07 -0.71 10.40
N TYR A 85 -19.96 0.25 10.11
CA TYR A 85 -20.65 1.01 11.14
C TYR A 85 -21.55 0.12 12.00
N LEU A 86 -22.28 -0.82 11.39
CA LEU A 86 -23.15 -1.74 12.10
C LEU A 86 -22.36 -2.60 13.09
N TYR A 87 -21.22 -3.12 12.65
CA TYR A 87 -20.32 -3.89 13.52
C TYR A 87 -19.87 -3.08 14.73
N TYR A 88 -19.44 -1.83 14.49
CA TYR A 88 -19.10 -0.90 15.56
C TYR A 88 -20.29 -0.66 16.51
N TRP A 89 -21.48 -0.38 15.97
CA TRP A 89 -22.66 -0.08 16.78
C TRP A 89 -23.07 -1.25 17.69
N ILE A 90 -23.02 -2.49 17.19
CA ILE A 90 -23.25 -3.70 17.98
C ILE A 90 -22.21 -3.80 19.11
N ASN A 91 -20.92 -3.63 18.79
CA ASN A 91 -19.85 -3.66 19.78
C ASN A 91 -19.98 -2.58 20.86
N GLN A 92 -20.58 -1.42 20.56
CA GLN A 92 -20.85 -0.38 21.57
C GLN A 92 -21.97 -0.77 22.54
N LYS A 93 -22.97 -1.51 22.09
CA LYS A 93 -24.07 -1.98 22.95
C LYS A 93 -23.60 -3.02 23.95
N GLU A 94 -22.64 -3.85 23.55
CA GLU A 94 -22.10 -4.95 24.36
C GLU A 94 -20.98 -4.56 25.31
N GLN A 95 -20.35 -3.38 25.15
CA GLN A 95 -19.32 -2.88 26.07
C GLN A 95 -19.82 -2.63 27.51
N THR A 96 -21.10 -2.85 27.77
CA THR A 96 -21.67 -2.86 29.13
C THR A 96 -21.46 -4.20 29.86
N LYS A 97 -20.88 -5.22 29.21
CA LYS A 97 -20.67 -6.57 29.74
C LYS A 97 -19.35 -7.20 29.26
N VAL A 98 -18.83 -8.15 30.04
CA VAL A 98 -17.69 -9.02 29.65
C VAL A 98 -18.18 -10.05 28.62
N VAL A 99 -18.55 -9.60 27.43
CA VAL A 99 -18.99 -10.47 26.33
C VAL A 99 -17.79 -10.90 25.52
N ASP A 100 -17.71 -12.20 25.20
CA ASP A 100 -16.71 -12.76 24.31
C ASP A 100 -16.87 -12.17 22.89
N ILE A 101 -15.82 -11.51 22.39
CA ILE A 101 -15.80 -10.92 21.04
C ILE A 101 -16.07 -11.95 19.94
N THR A 102 -15.71 -13.20 20.17
CA THR A 102 -16.01 -14.33 19.28
C THR A 102 -17.50 -14.49 19.10
N ARG A 103 -18.25 -14.37 20.19
CA ARG A 103 -19.70 -14.52 20.22
C ARG A 103 -20.40 -13.36 19.51
N ILE A 104 -19.90 -12.14 19.68
CA ILE A 104 -20.35 -10.96 18.91
C ILE A 104 -20.11 -11.17 17.41
N ASN A 105 -18.95 -11.73 17.03
CA ASN A 105 -18.63 -12.01 15.63
C ASN A 105 -19.58 -13.05 15.02
N GLU A 106 -19.95 -14.09 15.77
CA GLU A 106 -20.95 -15.09 15.34
C GLU A 106 -22.33 -14.47 15.13
N PHE A 107 -22.79 -13.68 16.11
CA PHE A 107 -24.07 -12.96 16.01
C PHE A 107 -24.10 -12.05 14.78
N TYR A 108 -23.03 -11.28 14.57
CA TYR A 108 -22.91 -10.40 13.42
C TYR A 108 -22.97 -11.15 12.09
N LYS A 109 -22.26 -12.29 11.99
CA LYS A 109 -22.27 -13.13 10.77
C LYS A 109 -23.67 -13.62 10.43
N GLU A 110 -24.40 -14.11 11.42
CA GLU A 110 -25.78 -14.58 11.24
C GLU A 110 -26.72 -13.45 10.82
N LEU A 111 -26.55 -12.27 11.41
CA LEU A 111 -27.33 -11.09 11.05
C LEU A 111 -27.12 -10.69 9.59
N ILE A 112 -25.87 -10.63 9.13
CA ILE A 112 -25.58 -10.31 7.72
C ILE A 112 -26.09 -11.42 6.79
N SER A 113 -26.04 -12.69 7.21
CA SER A 113 -26.58 -13.82 6.43
C SER A 113 -28.08 -13.66 6.18
N ILE A 114 -28.85 -13.27 7.20
CA ILE A 114 -30.29 -13.00 7.07
C ILE A 114 -30.56 -11.83 6.11
N VAL A 115 -29.78 -10.76 6.20
CA VAL A 115 -29.89 -9.60 5.30
C VAL A 115 -29.61 -10.00 3.85
N LYS A 116 -28.54 -10.79 3.60
CA LYS A 116 -28.20 -11.31 2.28
C LYS A 116 -29.34 -12.13 1.67
N LYS A 117 -29.97 -12.98 2.48
CA LYS A 117 -31.04 -13.88 2.02
C LYS A 117 -32.34 -13.14 1.68
N ASN A 118 -32.71 -12.14 2.49
CA ASN A 118 -34.08 -11.63 2.49
C ASN A 118 -34.23 -10.19 1.96
N ILE A 119 -33.25 -9.31 2.19
CA ILE A 119 -33.38 -7.86 1.91
C ILE A 119 -32.87 -7.54 0.50
N LEU A 120 -31.82 -8.23 0.07
CA LEU A 120 -31.06 -7.86 -1.12
C LEU A 120 -30.90 -9.04 -2.07
N SER A 121 -32.01 -9.62 -2.51
CA SER A 121 -32.03 -10.61 -3.61
C SER A 121 -31.47 -10.07 -4.94
N PHE A 122 -31.10 -8.79 -4.99
CA PHE A 122 -30.37 -8.18 -6.08
C PHE A 122 -28.87 -8.39 -5.88
N GLU A 123 -28.25 -9.14 -6.81
CA GLU A 123 -26.79 -9.35 -6.87
C GLU A 123 -25.97 -8.07 -6.71
N TYR A 124 -26.53 -6.93 -7.15
CA TYR A 124 -25.93 -5.60 -7.04
C TYR A 124 -25.43 -5.25 -5.63
N TYR A 125 -26.16 -5.63 -4.57
CA TYR A 125 -25.78 -5.22 -3.22
C TYR A 125 -24.86 -6.21 -2.51
N ASN A 126 -24.63 -7.41 -3.07
CA ASN A 126 -23.79 -8.43 -2.43
C ASN A 126 -22.37 -7.94 -2.19
N ILE A 127 -21.85 -7.09 -3.10
CA ILE A 127 -20.51 -6.51 -2.99
C ILE A 127 -20.33 -5.66 -1.72
N TYR A 128 -21.39 -4.98 -1.25
CA TYR A 128 -21.32 -4.15 -0.05
C TYR A 128 -21.45 -4.96 1.25
N LEU A 129 -21.87 -6.23 1.14
CA LEU A 129 -22.00 -7.16 2.26
C LEU A 129 -20.82 -8.14 2.35
N GLU A 130 -19.79 -7.94 1.54
CA GLU A 130 -18.49 -8.59 1.70
C GLU A 130 -17.68 -7.85 2.76
N TYR A 131 -17.17 -8.58 3.74
CA TYR A 131 -16.38 -8.04 4.83
C TYR A 131 -15.39 -9.10 5.33
N ASP A 132 -14.31 -8.60 5.91
CA ASP A 132 -13.37 -9.39 6.69
C ASP A 132 -13.51 -9.01 8.18
N ILE A 133 -13.60 -10.01 9.06
CA ILE A 133 -13.82 -9.78 10.49
C ILE A 133 -12.61 -9.10 11.14
N ASP A 134 -11.39 -9.39 10.70
CA ASP A 134 -10.19 -8.73 11.25
C ASP A 134 -10.21 -7.24 10.87
N ASP A 135 -10.53 -6.92 9.61
CA ASP A 135 -10.68 -5.53 9.15
C ASP A 135 -11.78 -4.79 9.92
N LEU A 136 -12.91 -5.44 10.22
CA LEU A 136 -13.99 -4.87 11.03
C LEU A 136 -13.53 -4.54 12.46
N GLN A 137 -12.77 -5.45 13.09
CA GLN A 137 -12.20 -5.22 14.42
C GLN A 137 -11.20 -4.06 14.42
N ILE A 138 -10.35 -3.99 13.38
CA ILE A 138 -9.39 -2.88 13.21
C ILE A 138 -10.13 -1.55 13.12
N ILE A 139 -11.15 -1.46 12.26
CA ILE A 139 -11.95 -0.23 12.08
C ILE A 139 -12.66 0.15 13.38
N ASN A 140 -13.25 -0.83 14.08
CA ASN A 140 -13.89 -0.64 15.38
C ASN A 140 -12.91 -0.06 16.40
N ASP A 141 -11.69 -0.60 16.50
CA ASP A 141 -10.67 -0.11 17.42
C ASP A 141 -10.19 1.31 17.08
N ILE A 142 -9.91 1.58 15.80
CA ILE A 142 -9.53 2.92 15.33
C ILE A 142 -10.60 3.94 15.70
N TYR A 143 -11.86 3.64 15.40
CA TYR A 143 -12.93 4.58 15.66
C TYR A 143 -13.19 4.77 17.17
N ASN A 144 -13.04 3.72 17.98
CA ASN A 144 -13.05 3.82 19.43
C ASN A 144 -11.95 4.75 19.93
N ILE A 145 -10.71 4.56 19.48
CA ILE A 145 -9.57 5.42 19.85
C ILE A 145 -9.87 6.89 19.51
N ILE A 146 -10.31 7.15 18.28
CA ILE A 146 -10.60 8.53 17.82
C ILE A 146 -11.73 9.15 18.63
N THR A 147 -12.76 8.37 18.96
CA THR A 147 -13.88 8.83 19.77
C THR A 147 -13.43 9.13 21.19
N SER A 148 -12.63 8.26 21.81
CA SER A 148 -12.04 8.48 23.13
C SER A 148 -11.16 9.73 23.15
N ILE A 149 -10.32 9.93 22.14
CA ILE A 149 -9.50 11.15 22.01
C ILE A 149 -10.38 12.40 21.97
N LYS A 150 -11.43 12.41 21.14
CA LYS A 150 -12.37 13.55 21.07
C LYS A 150 -13.02 13.83 22.43
N ASN A 151 -13.51 12.79 23.10
CA ASN A 151 -14.15 12.93 24.40
C ASN A 151 -13.19 13.45 25.48
N ILE A 152 -11.93 12.98 25.49
CA ILE A 152 -10.88 13.45 26.41
C ILE A 152 -10.54 14.92 26.17
N ILE A 153 -10.53 15.38 24.91
CA ILE A 153 -10.18 16.76 24.54
C ILE A 153 -11.34 17.72 24.83
N GLN A 154 -12.55 17.35 24.44
CA GLN A 154 -13.71 18.23 24.47
C GLN A 154 -14.35 18.33 25.85
N SER A 155 -14.01 17.42 26.78
CA SER A 155 -14.74 17.24 28.05
C SER A 155 -16.25 17.08 27.84
N ASP A 156 -16.67 16.61 26.66
CA ASP A 156 -18.07 16.45 26.28
C ASP A 156 -18.64 15.16 26.93
N ASN A 157 -19.12 15.33 28.16
CA ASN A 157 -20.17 14.68 28.97
C ASN A 157 -20.84 13.33 28.62
N ILE A 158 -20.46 12.54 27.61
CA ILE A 158 -21.23 11.32 27.27
C ILE A 158 -20.53 10.00 27.62
N ASN A 159 -19.22 9.86 27.38
CA ASN A 159 -18.53 8.56 27.56
C ASN A 159 -17.30 8.57 28.49
N CYS A 160 -16.65 9.72 28.71
CA CYS A 160 -15.41 9.81 29.51
C CYS A 160 -15.52 10.74 30.72
N ASP A 161 -16.71 11.24 31.04
CA ASP A 161 -16.94 12.22 32.10
C ASP A 161 -16.47 11.68 33.46
N GLY A 162 -15.49 12.36 34.06
CA GLY A 162 -14.83 11.97 35.31
C GLY A 162 -14.00 10.68 35.24
N LYS A 163 -13.81 10.11 34.04
CA LYS A 163 -13.11 8.84 33.77
C LYS A 163 -12.11 8.98 32.62
N GLU A 164 -11.60 10.17 32.36
CA GLU A 164 -10.69 10.46 31.24
C GLU A 164 -9.43 9.59 31.30
N LYS A 165 -8.92 9.32 32.51
CA LYS A 165 -7.80 8.41 32.73
C LYS A 165 -8.13 6.97 32.28
N HIS A 166 -9.34 6.51 32.53
CA HIS A 166 -9.80 5.19 32.08
C HIS A 166 -9.90 5.15 30.55
N CYS A 167 -10.52 6.15 29.94
CA CYS A 167 -10.59 6.27 28.48
C CYS A 167 -9.20 6.33 27.82
N ALA A 168 -8.26 7.03 28.45
CA ALA A 168 -6.87 7.07 27.98
C ALA A 168 -6.21 5.68 28.05
N LYS A 169 -6.48 4.91 29.11
CA LYS A 169 -5.96 3.53 29.25
C LYS A 169 -6.58 2.55 28.24
N GLU A 170 -7.88 2.62 27.99
CA GLU A 170 -8.51 1.82 26.93
C GLU A 170 -7.97 2.21 25.54
N CYS A 171 -7.71 3.51 25.32
CA CYS A 171 -7.06 3.99 24.11
C CYS A 171 -5.64 3.39 23.95
N GLU A 172 -4.86 3.31 25.03
CA GLU A 172 -3.54 2.67 25.05
C GLU A 172 -3.62 1.19 24.68
N GLU A 173 -4.54 0.44 25.30
CA GLU A 173 -4.72 -0.99 25.05
C GLU A 173 -5.08 -1.28 23.58
N ARG A 174 -6.05 -0.54 23.05
CA ARG A 174 -6.47 -0.68 21.64
C ARG A 174 -5.34 -0.27 20.69
N TYR A 175 -4.64 0.84 20.97
CA TYR A 175 -3.50 1.29 20.17
C TYR A 175 -2.41 0.22 20.13
N ASN A 176 -2.06 -0.38 21.28
CA ASN A 176 -1.02 -1.38 21.38
C ASN A 176 -1.38 -2.68 20.64
N ARG A 177 -2.65 -3.10 20.70
CA ARG A 177 -3.15 -4.21 19.86
C ARG A 177 -2.98 -3.91 18.37
N LEU A 178 -3.44 -2.74 17.92
CA LEU A 178 -3.33 -2.34 16.51
C LEU A 178 -1.87 -2.15 16.06
N TYR A 179 -0.99 -1.69 16.96
CA TYR A 179 0.45 -1.57 16.72
C TYR A 179 1.07 -2.93 16.39
N ASN A 180 0.74 -3.97 17.15
CA ASN A 180 1.23 -5.34 16.87
C ASN A 180 0.76 -5.83 15.50
N ILE A 181 -0.52 -5.59 15.15
CA ILE A 181 -1.06 -5.95 13.84
C ILE A 181 -0.33 -5.21 12.71
N CYS A 182 -0.10 -3.90 12.85
CA CYS A 182 0.66 -3.11 11.89
C CYS A 182 2.10 -3.64 11.73
N LYS A 183 2.75 -3.99 12.84
CA LYS A 183 4.12 -4.54 12.86
C LYS A 183 4.20 -5.88 12.13
N ASP A 184 3.24 -6.76 12.36
CA ASP A 184 3.26 -8.14 11.85
C ASP A 184 2.79 -8.24 10.39
N LYS A 185 1.68 -7.55 10.04
CA LYS A 185 1.08 -7.62 8.70
C LYS A 185 1.65 -6.57 7.72
N HIS A 186 2.47 -5.62 8.17
CA HIS A 186 2.98 -4.50 7.38
C HIS A 186 1.88 -3.74 6.61
N ASN A 187 0.69 -3.61 7.20
CA ASN A 187 -0.42 -2.88 6.60
C ASN A 187 -0.14 -1.37 6.63
N THR A 188 0.36 -0.84 5.51
CA THR A 188 0.78 0.57 5.38
C THR A 188 -0.34 1.55 5.76
N ASP A 189 -1.58 1.29 5.37
CA ASP A 189 -2.71 2.16 5.71
C ASP A 189 -2.95 2.21 7.22
N LEU A 190 -2.88 1.06 7.90
CA LEU A 190 -3.08 0.97 9.35
C LEU A 190 -1.94 1.66 10.09
N CYS A 191 -0.70 1.41 9.67
CA CYS A 191 0.48 2.02 10.28
C CYS A 191 0.47 3.55 10.12
N ASN A 192 0.06 4.06 8.96
CA ASN A 192 -0.07 5.50 8.74
C ASN A 192 -1.18 6.12 9.61
N GLU A 193 -2.34 5.44 9.72
CA GLU A 193 -3.42 5.90 10.60
C GLU A 193 -2.97 5.94 12.07
N LEU A 194 -2.27 4.91 12.54
CA LEU A 194 -1.73 4.87 13.90
C LEU A 194 -0.67 5.94 14.15
N LYS A 195 0.16 6.29 13.16
CA LYS A 195 1.07 7.45 13.23
C LYS A 195 0.29 8.76 13.43
N ASN A 196 -0.81 8.94 12.69
CA ASN A 196 -1.68 10.12 12.83
C ASN A 196 -2.36 10.17 14.21
N ILE A 197 -2.83 9.03 14.71
CA ILE A 197 -3.41 8.89 16.06
C ILE A 197 -2.38 9.25 17.13
N ARG A 198 -1.16 8.69 17.06
CA ARG A 198 -0.07 9.01 17.99
C ARG A 198 0.25 10.50 18.00
N LYS A 199 0.33 11.11 16.81
CA LYS A 199 0.54 12.55 16.67
C LYS A 199 -0.56 13.34 17.39
N LYS A 200 -1.84 13.00 17.18
CA LYS A 200 -2.97 13.64 17.89
C LYS A 200 -2.86 13.49 19.41
N LEU A 201 -2.50 12.30 19.90
CA LEU A 201 -2.30 12.06 21.35
C LEU A 201 -1.17 12.91 21.93
N HIS A 202 -0.08 13.09 21.19
CA HIS A 202 1.06 13.92 21.58
C HIS A 202 0.71 15.42 21.53
N ASP A 203 0.13 15.89 20.43
CA ASP A 203 -0.23 17.31 20.22
C ASP A 203 -1.21 17.83 21.29
N HIS A 204 -2.10 16.95 21.79
CA HIS A 204 -3.01 17.26 22.89
C HIS A 204 -2.48 16.89 24.29
N ASN A 205 -1.21 16.51 24.40
CA ASN A 205 -0.54 16.14 25.66
C ASN A 205 -1.25 15.01 26.45
N ILE A 206 -2.04 14.16 25.78
CA ILE A 206 -2.80 13.07 26.41
C ILE A 206 -1.84 12.02 26.99
N ILE A 207 -0.74 11.75 26.27
CA ILE A 207 0.30 10.78 26.66
C ILE A 207 0.83 11.08 28.05
N ASN A 208 1.33 12.31 28.25
CA ASN A 208 1.93 12.72 29.51
C ASN A 208 0.87 12.95 30.59
N LYS A 209 -0.28 13.57 30.24
CA LYS A 209 -1.35 13.89 31.19
C LYS A 209 -1.90 12.64 31.89
N TYR A 210 -2.08 11.55 31.16
CA TYR A 210 -2.67 10.32 31.71
C TYR A 210 -1.67 9.17 31.88
N ASN A 211 -0.39 9.41 31.62
CA ASN A 211 0.70 8.43 31.73
C ASN A 211 0.37 7.13 30.97
N ILE A 212 0.06 7.26 29.68
CA ILE A 212 -0.18 6.13 28.78
C ILE A 212 1.08 5.80 27.99
N SER A 213 1.37 4.51 27.82
CA SER A 213 2.55 4.00 27.14
C SER A 213 2.18 3.49 25.75
N ILE A 214 2.41 4.32 24.75
CA ILE A 214 2.22 3.97 23.35
C ILE A 214 3.57 3.85 22.64
N PRO A 215 3.86 2.75 21.92
CA PRO A 215 5.08 2.57 21.15
C PRO A 215 5.26 3.63 20.07
N GLU A 216 6.53 3.96 19.82
CA GLU A 216 6.90 4.81 18.71
C GLU A 216 6.66 4.10 17.37
N MET A 217 6.09 4.84 16.42
CA MET A 217 5.90 4.37 15.06
C MET A 217 6.92 5.02 14.16
N ILE A 218 7.89 4.22 13.73
CA ILE A 218 8.70 4.53 12.55
C ILE A 218 7.80 4.25 11.36
N SER A 219 7.51 5.25 10.51
CA SER A 219 6.67 4.98 9.35
C SER A 219 7.33 3.96 8.45
N TYR A 220 6.52 3.09 7.84
CA TYR A 220 7.01 2.16 6.83
C TYR A 220 7.75 2.90 5.70
N LEU A 221 7.28 4.10 5.35
CA LEU A 221 7.95 5.01 4.41
C LEU A 221 9.33 5.44 4.90
N GLU A 222 9.48 5.91 6.14
CA GLU A 222 10.81 6.21 6.72
C GLU A 222 11.70 4.97 6.75
N ARG A 223 11.12 3.78 6.97
CA ARG A 223 11.88 2.51 6.92
C ARG A 223 12.34 2.18 5.50
N GLN A 224 11.49 2.37 4.49
CA GLN A 224 11.84 2.18 3.09
C GLN A 224 12.84 3.24 2.60
N ASP A 225 12.68 4.49 3.01
CA ASP A 225 13.59 5.60 2.71
C ASP A 225 14.97 5.40 3.33
N ILE A 226 15.09 4.59 4.38
CA ILE A 226 16.38 4.16 4.94
C ILE A 226 16.89 2.90 4.24
N ILE A 227 16.01 1.92 3.98
CA ILE A 227 16.40 0.61 3.42
C ILE A 227 16.82 0.73 1.95
N LEU A 228 16.10 1.47 1.10
CA LEU A 228 16.42 1.57 -0.33
C LEU A 228 17.82 2.16 -0.57
N PRO A 229 18.20 3.30 0.06
CA PRO A 229 19.53 3.87 -0.13
C PRO A 229 20.67 3.01 0.43
N ILE A 230 20.39 2.07 1.34
CA ILE A 230 21.37 1.10 1.84
C ILE A 230 21.45 -0.11 0.91
N LEU A 231 20.31 -0.60 0.42
CA LEU A 231 20.23 -1.81 -0.40
C LEU A 231 20.79 -1.58 -1.81
N ILE A 232 20.53 -0.42 -2.41
CA ILE A 232 20.95 -0.08 -3.78
C ILE A 232 22.49 -0.13 -3.91
N PRO A 233 23.30 0.55 -3.06
CA PRO A 233 24.76 0.46 -3.14
C PRO A 233 25.29 -0.95 -2.94
N ILE A 234 24.70 -1.74 -2.04
CA ILE A 234 25.11 -3.12 -1.78
C ILE A 234 24.91 -3.98 -3.04
N VAL A 235 23.73 -3.90 -3.67
CA VAL A 235 23.43 -4.65 -4.90
C VAL A 235 24.35 -4.20 -6.04
N ILE A 236 24.57 -2.90 -6.21
CA ILE A 236 25.49 -2.37 -7.23
C ILE A 236 26.92 -2.88 -6.98
N THR A 237 27.39 -2.83 -5.73
CA THR A 237 28.74 -3.29 -5.36
C THR A 237 28.89 -4.79 -5.61
N LEU A 238 27.87 -5.60 -5.31
CA LEU A 238 27.85 -7.02 -5.60
C LEU A 238 27.87 -7.29 -7.11
N LEU A 239 27.08 -6.57 -7.91
CA LEU A 239 27.08 -6.70 -9.36
C LEU A 239 28.45 -6.34 -9.96
N VAL A 240 29.05 -5.24 -9.54
CA VAL A 240 30.40 -4.83 -9.98
C VAL A 240 31.45 -5.86 -9.57
N SER A 241 31.38 -6.37 -8.35
CA SER A 241 32.31 -7.40 -7.85
C SER A 241 32.16 -8.71 -8.63
N CYS A 242 30.94 -9.13 -8.97
CA CYS A 242 30.67 -10.29 -9.81
C CYS A 242 31.21 -10.11 -11.24
N LEU A 243 31.06 -8.92 -11.83
CA LEU A 243 31.61 -8.61 -13.15
C LEU A 243 33.15 -8.65 -13.12
N LEU A 244 33.78 -8.07 -12.11
CA LEU A 244 35.23 -8.10 -11.93
C LEU A 244 35.74 -9.54 -11.73
N PHE A 245 35.05 -10.34 -10.91
CA PHE A 245 35.38 -11.74 -10.72
C PHE A 245 35.25 -12.55 -12.01
N TYR A 246 34.20 -12.29 -12.81
CA TYR A 246 34.03 -12.92 -14.11
C TYR A 246 35.17 -12.56 -15.06
N ILE A 247 35.52 -11.28 -15.18
CA ILE A 247 36.64 -10.81 -16.00
C ILE A 247 37.96 -11.43 -15.53
N TYR A 248 38.22 -11.42 -14.21
CA TYR A 248 39.42 -12.01 -13.62
C TYR A 248 39.52 -13.51 -13.90
N LYS A 249 38.44 -14.27 -13.71
CA LYS A 249 38.41 -15.72 -13.95
C LYS A 249 38.59 -16.05 -15.43
N VAL A 250 37.98 -15.28 -16.32
CA VAL A 250 38.19 -15.41 -17.77
C VAL A 250 39.66 -15.16 -18.09
N ASN A 251 40.26 -14.09 -17.57
CA ASN A 251 41.65 -13.72 -17.84
C ASN A 251 42.67 -14.69 -17.23
N ASN A 252 42.44 -15.24 -16.03
CA ASN A 252 43.36 -16.17 -15.38
C ASN A 252 43.38 -17.57 -16.01
N LYS A 253 42.36 -17.95 -16.78
CA LYS A 253 42.41 -19.21 -17.56
C LYS A 253 43.44 -19.13 -18.71
N TYR A 254 43.99 -17.95 -19.01
CA TYR A 254 44.92 -17.73 -20.12
C TYR A 254 46.40 -17.66 -19.72
N ILE A 255 46.77 -17.98 -18.48
CA ILE A 255 48.17 -17.97 -18.05
C ILE A 255 48.54 -19.37 -17.58
N TYR A 256 49.12 -20.16 -18.49
CA TYR A 256 50.39 -20.88 -18.36
C TYR A 256 50.55 -21.84 -19.57
N LEU A 257 51.15 -21.32 -20.65
CA LEU A 257 51.85 -22.13 -21.65
C LEU A 257 53.29 -21.59 -21.78
N PRO A 258 54.32 -22.44 -21.89
CA PRO A 258 55.71 -22.05 -21.61
C PRO A 258 56.39 -21.22 -22.70
N ASN A 259 55.67 -20.74 -23.71
CA ASN A 259 56.27 -20.28 -24.97
C ASN A 259 55.85 -18.86 -25.39
N ASN A 260 55.60 -17.92 -24.46
CA ASN A 260 55.56 -16.48 -24.72
C ASN A 260 54.66 -15.97 -25.88
N GLU A 261 53.59 -16.67 -26.24
CA GLU A 261 52.58 -16.15 -27.18
C GLU A 261 51.28 -15.85 -26.44
N ILE A 262 50.99 -14.56 -26.23
CA ILE A 262 49.77 -14.07 -25.61
C ILE A 262 48.63 -14.14 -26.64
N PHE A 263 47.83 -15.20 -26.62
CA PHE A 263 46.59 -15.26 -27.37
C PHE A 263 45.42 -14.74 -26.52
N THR A 264 44.93 -13.54 -26.85
CA THR A 264 43.61 -13.11 -26.41
C THR A 264 42.54 -13.79 -27.27
N PRO A 265 41.46 -14.36 -26.71
CA PRO A 265 40.45 -15.10 -27.48
C PRO A 265 39.68 -14.22 -28.47
N HIS A 266 39.62 -12.92 -28.19
CA HIS A 266 38.96 -11.93 -29.04
C HIS A 266 39.90 -11.27 -30.05
N GLY A 267 41.21 -11.56 -29.99
CA GLY A 267 42.18 -11.11 -30.96
C GLY A 267 41.94 -11.72 -32.34
N THR A 268 41.38 -12.93 -32.42
CA THR A 268 41.20 -13.64 -33.71
C THR A 268 40.19 -12.96 -34.62
N LEU A 269 39.04 -12.50 -34.10
CA LEU A 269 38.02 -11.83 -34.93
C LEU A 269 38.46 -10.44 -35.41
N LEU A 270 39.02 -9.63 -34.51
CA LEU A 270 39.56 -8.31 -34.87
C LEU A 270 40.76 -8.42 -35.82
N GLN A 271 41.67 -9.36 -35.59
CA GLN A 271 42.80 -9.60 -36.49
C GLN A 271 42.33 -10.16 -37.85
N TYR A 272 41.32 -11.03 -37.90
CA TYR A 272 40.74 -11.49 -39.16
C TYR A 272 40.09 -10.35 -39.93
N ALA A 273 39.34 -9.47 -39.24
CA ALA A 273 38.72 -8.30 -39.83
C ALA A 273 39.79 -7.34 -40.40
N VAL A 274 40.83 -7.02 -39.61
CA VAL A 274 41.95 -6.17 -40.05
C VAL A 274 42.72 -6.81 -41.22
N LYS A 275 42.96 -8.12 -41.19
CA LYS A 275 43.63 -8.86 -42.28
C LYS A 275 42.79 -8.89 -43.55
N SER A 276 41.47 -9.06 -43.42
CA SER A 276 40.52 -9.00 -44.54
C SER A 276 40.49 -7.62 -45.18
N ILE A 277 40.42 -6.56 -44.37
CA ILE A 277 40.50 -5.16 -44.84
C ILE A 277 41.83 -4.89 -45.54
N ARG A 278 42.96 -5.30 -44.94
CA ARG A 278 44.29 -5.12 -45.55
C ARG A 278 44.45 -5.86 -46.88
N ASN A 279 43.89 -7.07 -47.00
CA ASN A 279 43.91 -7.83 -48.25
C ASN A 279 43.02 -7.19 -49.33
N LYS A 280 41.87 -6.62 -48.97
CA LYS A 280 41.05 -5.83 -49.91
C LYS A 280 41.84 -4.64 -50.46
N PHE A 281 42.47 -3.83 -49.60
CA PHE A 281 43.28 -2.69 -50.04
C PHE A 281 44.46 -3.10 -50.93
N LYS A 282 45.18 -4.19 -50.59
CA LYS A 282 46.28 -4.70 -51.44
C LYS A 282 45.81 -5.13 -52.83
N ASN A 283 44.63 -5.75 -52.94
CA ASN A 283 44.07 -6.12 -54.25
C ASN A 283 43.66 -4.88 -55.05
N THR A 284 43.08 -3.85 -54.43
CA THR A 284 42.71 -2.61 -55.14
C THR A 284 43.92 -1.89 -55.72
N TYR A 285 45.03 -1.82 -54.97
CA TYR A 285 46.29 -1.26 -55.49
C TYR A 285 46.84 -2.06 -56.67
N LYS A 286 46.78 -3.39 -56.61
CA LYS A 286 47.26 -4.26 -57.68
C LYS A 286 46.44 -4.11 -58.98
N VAL A 287 45.13 -3.86 -58.86
CA VAL A 287 44.24 -3.58 -59.99
C VAL A 287 44.52 -2.21 -60.62
N LEU A 288 44.83 -1.20 -59.79
CA LEU A 288 45.22 0.14 -60.24
C LEU A 288 46.56 0.13 -60.99
N ASP A 289 47.54 -0.61 -60.50
CA ASP A 289 48.86 -0.76 -61.14
C ASP A 289 48.75 -1.42 -62.53
N THR A 290 47.88 -2.41 -62.69
CA THR A 290 47.62 -3.02 -64.00
C THR A 290 46.82 -2.14 -64.97
N LYS A 291 46.14 -1.09 -64.49
CA LYS A 291 45.38 -0.16 -65.34
C LYS A 291 46.24 0.99 -65.87
N HIS A 292 47.30 1.38 -65.16
CA HIS A 292 48.18 2.47 -65.58
C HIS A 292 49.31 2.07 -66.54
N SER A 293 49.45 0.79 -66.89
CA SER A 293 50.46 0.31 -67.84
C SER A 293 50.01 0.28 -69.32
N TYR A 294 48.88 0.90 -69.67
CA TYR A 294 48.36 0.99 -71.03
C TYR A 294 47.91 2.41 -71.41
N GLU A 295 48.73 3.43 -71.12
CA GLU A 295 48.65 4.68 -71.85
C GLU A 295 50.00 4.94 -72.50
N ASN A 296 50.06 4.53 -73.77
CA ASN A 296 51.16 4.81 -74.68
C ASN A 296 51.27 6.33 -74.88
N TYR A 297 52.51 6.79 -74.82
CA TYR A 297 52.99 8.09 -75.23
C TYR A 297 52.36 8.57 -76.54
N ASP A 298 51.84 9.81 -76.52
CA ASP A 298 51.84 10.64 -77.72
C ASP A 298 52.46 12.00 -77.38
N ASN A 299 53.54 12.31 -78.10
CA ASN A 299 54.31 13.54 -77.97
C ASN A 299 53.58 14.66 -78.71
N SER A 300 53.26 15.76 -78.04
CA SER A 300 52.92 17.01 -78.75
C SER A 300 53.16 18.24 -77.88
N TRP A 301 54.28 18.89 -78.18
CA TRP A 301 54.50 20.33 -78.34
C TRP A 301 54.25 21.30 -77.17
N GLU A 302 55.34 22.00 -76.86
CA GLU A 302 55.45 23.45 -76.72
C GLU A 302 54.25 24.22 -76.13
N THR A 303 54.47 24.85 -74.98
CA THR A 303 54.49 26.32 -74.88
C THR A 303 54.89 26.71 -73.46
N GLY A 304 55.97 27.47 -73.35
CA GLY A 304 56.44 28.02 -72.08
C GLY A 304 55.64 29.25 -71.68
N TYR A 305 55.41 29.41 -70.37
CA TYR A 305 55.26 30.72 -69.75
C TYR A 305 55.87 30.70 -68.34
N ASN A 306 56.80 31.63 -68.13
CA ASN A 306 57.31 32.08 -66.83
C ASN A 306 56.22 32.90 -66.12
N VAL A 307 55.98 32.67 -64.83
CA VAL A 307 55.39 33.71 -63.96
C VAL A 307 56.07 33.71 -62.59
N LEU A 308 56.43 34.92 -62.21
CA LEU A 308 57.24 35.38 -61.08
C LEU A 308 56.59 35.22 -59.70
N TYR A 309 57.44 35.02 -58.70
CA TYR A 309 57.16 35.23 -57.29
C TYR A 309 56.97 36.72 -56.99
N ASN A 310 55.92 37.06 -56.24
CA ASN A 310 55.86 38.29 -55.46
C ASN A 310 55.70 37.95 -53.99
N SER A 311 56.71 38.37 -53.22
CA SER A 311 56.71 38.52 -51.77
C SER A 311 56.00 39.83 -51.38
N ALA A 312 55.22 39.77 -50.31
CA ALA A 312 54.86 40.92 -49.48
C ALA A 312 55.06 40.53 -48.02
#